data_AF-A0A3C1BJS5-F1
#
_entry.id   AF-A0A3C1BJS5-F1
#
_cell.length_a   1.000
_cell.length_b   1.000
_cell.length_c   1.000
_cell.angle_alpha   90.00
_cell.angle_beta   90.00
_cell.angle_gamma   90.00
#
_symmetry.space_group_name_H-M   'P 1'
#
loop_
_entity.id
_entity.type
_entity.pdbx_description
1 polymer ?
#
loop_
_entity_poly.entity_id
_entity_poly.type
_entity_poly.pdbx_seq_one_letter_code
_entity_poly.pdbx_strand_id
1 'polypeptide(L)'
;MKITFITVGKTEEAYLKEGIEKYVNRLKHYTRLMIIEIDELKNTKALTQDQQKAKEGELILKKILPLDHVILLDENGMELS
;
A
#
# COMPACT_ATOMS: atom_id res chain seq x y z
N MET A 1 -8.17 -17.19 -1.45
CA MET A 1 -7.12 -16.29 -0.92
C MET A 1 -7.43 -14.87 -1.37
N LYS A 2 -7.18 -13.85 -0.54
CA LYS A 2 -7.35 -12.43 -0.89
C LYS A 2 -6.00 -11.76 -0.69
N ILE A 3 -5.55 -11.00 -1.67
CA ILE A 3 -4.34 -10.19 -1.58
C ILE A 3 -4.75 -8.73 -1.60
N THR A 4 -4.32 -7.98 -0.59
CA THR A 4 -4.60 -6.55 -0.47
C THR A 4 -3.27 -5.81 -0.49
N PHE A 5 -3.08 -4.94 -1.48
CA PHE A 5 -2.01 -3.95 -1.47
C PHE A 5 -2.52 -2.70 -0.77
N ILE A 6 -1.77 -2.21 0.22
CA ILE A 6 -2.03 -0.94 0.89
C ILE A 6 -0.86 -0.03 0.52
N THR A 7 -1.14 1.07 -0.15
CA THR A 7 -0.14 2.04 -0.62
C THR A 7 -0.44 3.42 -0.06
N VAL A 8 0.59 4.23 0.13
CA VAL A 8 0.45 5.65 0.51
C VAL A 8 0.60 6.50 -0.74
N GLY A 9 -0.31 7.45 -0.93
CA GLY A 9 -0.37 8.27 -2.13
C GLY A 9 -1.11 7.58 -3.27
N LYS A 10 -1.52 8.40 -4.24
CA LYS A 10 -2.19 7.94 -5.46
C LYS A 10 -1.18 7.82 -6.58
N THR A 11 -1.32 6.79 -7.40
CA THR A 11 -0.55 6.73 -8.63
C THR A 11 -1.05 7.86 -9.54
N GLU A 12 -0.16 8.70 -10.07
CA GLU A 12 -0.55 9.79 -10.97
C GLU A 12 -0.28 9.46 -12.44
N GLU A 13 0.90 8.89 -12.72
CA GLU A 13 1.37 8.63 -14.07
C GLU A 13 0.53 7.57 -14.80
N ALA A 14 0.07 7.91 -16.01
CA ALA A 14 -0.86 7.08 -16.77
C ALA A 14 -0.29 5.70 -17.13
N TYR A 15 0.97 5.64 -17.57
CA TYR A 15 1.60 4.36 -17.95
C TYR A 15 1.74 3.40 -16.75
N LEU A 16 1.93 3.93 -15.52
CA LEU A 16 1.94 3.12 -14.31
C LEU A 16 0.56 2.54 -14.01
N LYS A 17 -0.50 3.36 -14.13
CA LYS A 17 -1.89 2.89 -13.97
C LYS A 17 -2.23 1.78 -14.96
N GLU A 18 -1.90 1.98 -16.23
CA GLU A 18 -2.11 0.99 -17.28
C GLU A 18 -1.33 -0.31 -17.00
N GLY A 19 -0.07 -0.17 -16.56
CA GLY A 19 0.77 -1.29 -16.15
C GLY A 19 0.15 -2.09 -14.99
N ILE A 20 -0.25 -1.40 -13.93
CA ILE A 20 -0.92 -2.01 -12.77
C ILE A 20 -2.19 -2.73 -13.21
N GLU A 21 -3.05 -2.08 -13.98
CA GLU A 21 -4.31 -2.66 -14.44
C GLU A 21 -4.10 -3.93 -15.29
N LYS A 22 -3.06 -3.95 -16.13
CA LYS A 22 -2.68 -5.15 -16.90
C LYS A 22 -2.37 -6.33 -16.00
N TYR A 23 -1.65 -6.14 -14.89
CA TYR A 23 -1.35 -7.21 -13.94
C TYR A 23 -2.55 -7.58 -13.08
N VAL A 24 -3.33 -6.61 -12.61
CA VAL A 24 -4.58 -6.82 -11.87
C VAL A 24 -5.54 -7.69 -12.70
N ASN A 25 -5.70 -7.38 -13.99
CA ASN A 25 -6.57 -8.12 -14.90
C ASN A 25 -6.09 -9.55 -15.16
N ARG A 26 -4.79 -9.83 -15.07
CA ARG A 26 -4.26 -11.20 -15.15
C ARG A 26 -4.50 -11.97 -13.85
N LEU A 27 -4.27 -11.32 -12.70
CA LEU A 27 -4.32 -11.95 -11.39
C LEU A 27 -5.75 -12.19 -10.89
N LYS A 28 -6.74 -11.39 -11.32
CA LYS A 28 -8.14 -11.53 -10.88
C LYS A 28 -8.75 -12.91 -11.15
N HIS A 29 -8.21 -13.65 -12.13
CA HIS A 29 -8.65 -15.01 -12.46
C HIS A 29 -8.19 -16.06 -11.44
N TYR A 30 -7.16 -15.74 -10.64
CA TYR A 30 -6.54 -16.66 -9.69
C TYR A 30 -6.80 -16.27 -8.23
N THR A 31 -6.93 -14.97 -7.95
CA THR A 31 -7.09 -14.47 -6.59
C THR A 31 -7.88 -13.16 -6.56
N ARG A 32 -8.54 -12.89 -5.42
CA ARG A 32 -9.18 -11.59 -5.21
C ARG A 32 -8.10 -10.58 -4.85
N LEU A 33 -7.75 -9.73 -5.81
CA LEU A 33 -6.83 -8.62 -5.64
C LEU A 33 -7.60 -7.36 -5.22
N MET A 34 -7.07 -6.61 -4.26
CA MET A 34 -7.58 -5.33 -3.82
C MET A 34 -6.41 -4.36 -3.65
N ILE A 35 -6.56 -3.12 -4.13
CA ILE A 35 -5.58 -2.05 -3.94
C ILE A 35 -6.28 -0.95 -3.14
N ILE A 36 -5.70 -0.58 -2.01
CA ILE A 36 -6.19 0.47 -1.11
C ILE A 36 -5.13 1.57 -1.11
N GLU A 37 -5.46 2.70 -1.74
CA GLU A 37 -4.65 3.91 -1.70
C GLU A 37 -5.05 4.74 -0.47
N ILE A 38 -4.08 5.02 0.39
CA ILE A 38 -4.22 5.91 1.54
C ILE A 38 -3.81 7.31 1.10
N ASP A 39 -4.68 8.30 1.32
CA ASP A 39 -4.36 9.69 1.01
C ASP A 39 -3.15 10.17 1.83
N GLU A 40 -2.31 10.98 1.21
CA GLU A 40 -1.17 11.60 1.87
C GLU A 40 -1.60 12.51 3.02
N LEU A 41 -0.75 12.61 4.05
CA LEU A 41 -1.00 13.51 5.16
C LEU A 41 -1.04 14.97 4.68
N LYS A 42 -2.12 15.67 5.04
CA LYS A 42 -2.23 17.12 4.82
C LYS A 42 -1.42 17.86 5.90
N ASN A 43 -0.85 19.02 5.55
CA ASN A 43 -0.11 19.89 6.47
C ASN A 43 1.12 19.25 7.14
N THR A 44 1.87 18.41 6.42
CA THR A 44 3.10 17.74 6.90
C THR A 44 4.25 18.70 7.22
N LYS A 45 4.24 19.93 6.67
CA LYS A 45 5.32 20.93 6.89
C LYS A 45 5.55 21.30 8.37
N ALA A 46 4.54 21.14 9.23
CA ALA A 46 4.64 21.40 10.66
C ALA A 46 4.98 20.16 11.49
N LEU A 47 5.10 18.98 10.86
CA LEU A 47 5.33 17.71 11.52
C LEU A 47 6.76 17.23 11.27
N THR A 48 7.37 16.66 12.31
CA THR A 48 8.64 15.93 12.16
C THR A 48 8.43 14.64 11.37
N GLN A 49 9.49 14.08 10.80
CA GLN A 49 9.43 12.83 10.05
C GLN A 49 8.84 11.68 10.89
N ASP A 50 9.20 11.57 12.17
CA ASP A 50 8.67 10.53 13.06
C ASP A 50 7.17 10.70 13.32
N GLN A 51 6.70 11.94 13.46
CA GLN A 51 5.27 12.23 13.61
C GLN A 51 4.48 11.94 12.33
N GLN A 52 5.09 12.19 11.16
CA GLN A 52 4.48 11.82 9.88
C GLN A 52 4.37 10.29 9.77
N LYS A 53 5.46 9.56 10.04
CA LYS A 53 5.48 8.09 10.05
C LYS A 53 4.45 7.49 11.00
N ALA A 54 4.35 8.02 12.22
CA ALA A 54 3.37 7.54 13.21
C ALA A 54 1.92 7.72 12.72
N LYS A 55 1.59 8.90 12.16
CA LYS A 55 0.26 9.18 11.64
C LYS A 55 -0.08 8.35 10.40
N GLU A 56 0.86 8.15 9.49
CA GLU A 56 0.68 7.25 8.33
C GLU A 56 0.50 5.80 8.79
N GLY A 57 1.30 5.36 9.77
CA GLY A 57 1.18 4.04 10.38
C GLY A 57 -0.21 3.79 10.95
N GLU A 58 -0.81 4.76 11.65
CA GLU A 58 -2.19 4.66 12.14
C GLU A 58 -3.21 4.47 11.00
N LEU A 59 -3.02 5.14 9.87
CA LEU A 59 -3.91 5.01 8.71
C LEU A 59 -3.78 3.63 8.06
N ILE A 60 -2.56 3.11 7.96
CA ILE A 60 -2.27 1.76 7.44
C ILE A 60 -2.87 0.70 8.34
N LEU A 61 -2.62 0.78 9.66
CA LEU A 61 -3.10 -0.20 10.63
C LEU A 61 -4.64 -0.30 10.67
N LYS A 62 -5.36 0.81 10.41
CA LYS A 62 -6.83 0.80 10.29
C LYS A 62 -7.36 -0.04 9.12
N LYS A 63 -6.52 -0.38 8.14
CA LYS A 63 -6.88 -1.20 6.98
C LYS A 63 -6.53 -2.67 7.13
N ILE A 64 -5.82 -3.03 8.20
CA ILE A 64 -5.36 -4.39 8.49
C ILE A 64 -6.32 -5.03 9.49
N LEU A 65 -6.73 -6.27 9.22
CA LEU A 65 -7.53 -7.06 10.15
C LEU A 65 -6.63 -7.90 11.06
N PRO A 66 -7.06 -8.24 12.28
CA PRO A 66 -6.24 -9.00 13.23
C PRO A 66 -5.72 -10.36 12.75
N LEU A 67 -6.39 -10.97 11.78
CA LEU A 67 -6.04 -12.28 11.22
C LEU A 67 -5.32 -12.19 9.87
N ASP A 68 -5.07 -10.98 9.37
CA ASP A 68 -4.34 -10.81 8.12
C ASP A 68 -2.87 -11.22 8.31
N HIS A 69 -2.33 -11.94 7.34
CA HIS A 69 -0.90 -12.12 7.24
C HIS A 69 -0.30 -10.87 6.59
N VAL A 70 0.45 -10.09 7.37
CA VAL A 70 0.97 -8.78 6.95
C VAL A 70 2.40 -8.93 6.46
N ILE A 71 2.67 -8.40 5.27
CA ILE A 71 4.00 -8.31 4.68
C ILE A 71 4.30 -6.82 4.46
N LEU A 72 5.38 -6.34 5.06
CA LEU A 72 5.90 -4.99 4.84
C LEU A 72 6.97 -5.04 3.74
N LEU A 73 6.87 -4.12 2.78
CA LEU A 73 7.92 -3.89 1.79
C LEU A 73 8.87 -2.83 2.34
N ASP A 74 10.11 -3.24 2.64
CA ASP A 74 11.15 -2.40 3.24
C ASP A 74 12.49 -2.70 2.57
N GLU A 75 13.29 -1.68 2.30
CA GLU A 75 14.60 -1.83 1.65
C GLU A 75 15.62 -2.62 2.47
N ASN A 76 15.44 -2.71 3.80
CA ASN A 76 16.23 -3.53 4.71
C ASN A 76 15.52 -4.84 5.09
N GLY A 77 14.44 -5.18 4.40
CA GLY A 77 13.67 -6.39 4.61
C GLY A 77 14.41 -7.67 4.20
N MET A 78 13.73 -8.81 4.38
CA MET A 78 14.25 -10.11 3.94
C MET A 78 14.17 -10.22 2.41
N GLU A 79 15.32 -10.41 1.76
CA GLU A 79 15.38 -10.71 0.34
C GLU A 79 14.84 -12.12 0.05
N LEU A 80 14.04 -12.24 -1.00
CA LEU A 80 13.45 -13.49 -1.47
C LEU A 80 13.90 -13.75 -2.91
N SER A 81 14.18 -15.02 -3.22
CA SER A 81 14.68 -15.49 -4.52
C SER A 81 13.57 -15.85 -5.51
#